data_AF-A0A7J2NLA4-F1
#
_entry.id   AF-A0A7J2NLA4-F1
#
_cell.length_a   1.000
_cell.length_b   1.000
_cell.length_c   1.000
_cell.angle_alpha   90.00
_cell.angle_beta   90.00
_cell.angle_gamma   90.00
#
_symmetry.space_group_name_H-M   'P 1'
#
loop_
_entity.id
_entity.type
_entity.pdbx_description
1 polymer ?
#
loop_
_entity_poly.entity_id
_entity_poly.type
_entity_poly.pdbx_seq_one_letter_code
_entity_poly.pdbx_strand_id
1 'polypeptide(L)'
;MSDKITVKAQEMLGEPVSSNPVIGIKVELQVILKSSVLGGKKESERINVPPGSVFVLSYDFASQDAGGFPEVYLAGEEVSKEELRDKAECRAVELKEFPGKGEFEVETALAAISRTSEDPAAITASYRIRLHDPLLFLRFAGGEWQANQTLTEPNRKVSEDLKQHLEGILRQSGLQLWSGDERNVFEKIRRQLDEYLMRIGLRIDPEVYILRQYPQDLYEIALQFGRSEQVIRYENEAGHLKALAEQIGLSERELVNVCASPERLGVGFFQSLIQTPQSEKERIALWLKNKGVTKAASFVERLYATEDSGPKYSDQDIKLSEQVILAAIRNPMLTIGEWLREGSEVAVPTRFQRLQSRIAVS
;
A
#
# COMPACT_ATOMS: atom_id res chain seq x y z
N MET A 1 -46.84 -37.38 8.08
CA MET A 1 -46.38 -36.60 6.93
C MET A 1 -45.42 -35.55 7.46
N SER A 2 -44.14 -35.75 7.17
CA SER A 2 -43.01 -35.08 7.82
C SER A 2 -42.27 -34.31 6.75
N ASP A 3 -42.43 -32.99 6.75
CA ASP A 3 -41.67 -32.10 5.87
C ASP A 3 -40.27 -31.90 6.46
N LYS A 4 -39.32 -32.63 5.89
CA LYS A 4 -37.89 -32.40 6.10
C LYS A 4 -37.52 -31.11 5.40
N ILE A 5 -37.12 -30.12 6.19
CA ILE A 5 -36.38 -28.94 5.77
C ILE A 5 -35.04 -29.43 5.20
N THR A 6 -34.98 -29.53 3.88
CA THR A 6 -33.73 -29.73 3.15
C THR A 6 -33.02 -28.38 3.10
N VAL A 7 -32.12 -28.14 4.05
CA VAL A 7 -31.13 -27.07 3.97
C VAL A 7 -30.24 -27.38 2.76
N LYS A 8 -30.55 -26.78 1.61
CA LYS A 8 -29.61 -26.72 0.50
C LYS A 8 -28.46 -25.84 0.93
N ALA A 9 -27.33 -26.46 1.26
CA ALA A 9 -26.03 -25.83 1.22
C ALA A 9 -25.79 -25.37 -0.23
N GLN A 10 -26.22 -24.14 -0.54
CA GLN A 10 -25.57 -23.36 -1.58
C GLN A 10 -24.22 -22.93 -0.99
N GLU A 11 -23.21 -23.81 -1.11
CA GLU A 11 -21.85 -23.33 -1.26
C GLU A 11 -21.86 -22.43 -2.50
N MET A 12 -21.91 -21.12 -2.27
CA MET A 12 -21.74 -20.13 -3.30
C MET A 12 -20.29 -20.25 -3.80
N LEU A 13 -20.12 -21.05 -4.86
CA LEU A 13 -19.03 -20.94 -5.80
C LEU A 13 -19.03 -19.51 -6.34
N GLY A 14 -18.35 -18.60 -5.64
CA GLY A 14 -18.06 -17.27 -6.14
C GLY A 14 -17.28 -17.39 -7.44
N GLU A 15 -17.61 -16.56 -8.42
CA GLU A 15 -16.83 -16.40 -9.65
C GLU A 15 -15.34 -16.23 -9.31
N PRO A 16 -14.42 -16.73 -10.15
CA PRO A 16 -12.99 -16.54 -9.92
C PRO A 16 -12.71 -15.04 -9.80
N VAL A 17 -12.37 -14.61 -8.59
CA VAL A 17 -12.10 -13.20 -8.32
C VAL A 17 -10.81 -12.86 -9.03
N SER A 18 -10.88 -11.93 -10.00
CA SER A 18 -9.69 -11.44 -10.68
C SER A 18 -8.76 -10.82 -9.64
N SER A 19 -7.51 -11.24 -9.64
CA SER A 19 -6.42 -10.69 -8.82
C SER A 19 -5.93 -9.32 -9.29
N ASN A 20 -6.48 -8.81 -10.40
CA ASN A 20 -6.10 -7.52 -10.91
C ASN A 20 -6.42 -6.45 -9.86
N PRO A 21 -5.41 -5.70 -9.39
CA PRO A 21 -5.63 -4.74 -8.33
C PRO A 21 -6.54 -3.62 -8.83
N VAL A 22 -7.59 -3.32 -8.05
CA VAL A 22 -8.39 -2.12 -8.20
C VAL A 22 -7.61 -0.98 -7.55
N ILE A 23 -7.31 0.07 -8.33
CA ILE A 23 -6.51 1.20 -7.88
C ILE A 23 -7.39 2.44 -7.84
N GLY A 24 -7.68 2.94 -6.64
CA GLY A 24 -8.28 4.24 -6.39
C GLY A 24 -7.19 5.25 -6.09
N ILE A 25 -7.13 6.36 -6.83
CA ILE A 25 -6.19 7.46 -6.55
C ILE A 25 -6.97 8.77 -6.51
N LYS A 26 -6.76 9.51 -5.43
CA LYS A 26 -7.31 10.85 -5.21
C LYS A 26 -6.17 11.81 -4.94
N VAL A 27 -6.08 12.87 -5.75
CA VAL A 27 -5.11 13.94 -5.57
C VAL A 27 -5.88 15.24 -5.47
N GLU A 28 -5.66 15.97 -4.39
CA GLU A 28 -6.23 17.30 -4.17
C GLU A 28 -5.07 18.28 -4.00
N LEU A 29 -4.81 19.09 -5.02
CA LEU A 29 -3.76 20.10 -4.99
C LEU A 29 -4.28 21.47 -5.39
N GLN A 30 -3.95 22.46 -4.58
CA GLN A 30 -4.16 23.86 -4.84
C GLN A 30 -2.90 24.63 -4.46
N VAL A 31 -1.98 24.77 -5.42
CA VAL A 31 -0.67 25.40 -5.22
C VAL A 31 -0.74 26.90 -5.46
N ILE A 32 -1.19 27.34 -6.64
CA ILE A 32 -1.40 28.77 -6.92
C ILE A 32 -2.80 29.15 -6.43
N LEU A 33 -2.87 30.14 -5.54
CA LEU A 33 -4.12 30.68 -5.01
C LEU A 33 -4.59 31.89 -5.82
N LYS A 34 -3.69 32.86 -6.03
CA LYS A 34 -3.97 34.07 -6.79
C LYS A 34 -2.70 34.65 -7.43
N SER A 35 -2.90 35.47 -8.45
CA SER A 35 -1.87 36.27 -9.11
C SER A 35 -2.45 37.66 -9.30
N SER A 36 -1.74 38.69 -8.83
CA SER A 36 -2.28 40.04 -8.73
C SER A 36 -1.19 41.08 -9.02
N VAL A 37 -1.58 42.25 -9.55
CA VAL A 37 -0.62 43.31 -9.94
C VAL A 37 -0.49 44.30 -8.78
N LEU A 38 0.67 44.30 -8.12
CA LEU A 38 0.98 45.21 -7.03
C LEU A 38 0.97 46.68 -7.51
N GLY A 39 0.24 47.53 -6.78
CA GLY A 39 0.04 48.93 -7.15
C GLY A 39 -0.84 49.16 -8.39
N GLY A 40 -1.61 48.15 -8.83
CA GLY A 40 -2.64 48.32 -9.84
C GLY A 40 -3.81 49.21 -9.37
N LYS A 41 -4.66 49.68 -10.29
CA LYS A 41 -5.77 50.64 -10.02
C LYS A 41 -6.73 50.29 -8.86
N LYS A 42 -6.72 49.05 -8.37
CA LYS A 42 -7.58 48.54 -7.28
C LYS A 42 -6.80 47.77 -6.20
N GLU A 43 -5.48 47.69 -6.29
CA GLU A 43 -4.66 46.86 -5.42
C GLU A 43 -3.70 47.70 -4.60
N SER A 44 -3.43 47.25 -3.36
CA SER A 44 -2.47 47.89 -2.47
C SER A 44 -1.06 47.83 -3.05
N GLU A 45 -0.25 48.85 -2.79
CA GLU A 45 1.19 48.85 -3.10
C GLU A 45 1.98 47.95 -2.13
N ARG A 46 1.33 47.51 -1.05
CA ARG A 46 1.89 46.64 0.00
C ARG A 46 0.95 45.51 0.39
N ILE A 47 1.48 44.32 0.57
CA ILE A 47 0.73 43.13 0.98
C ILE A 47 1.49 42.42 2.10
N ASN A 48 0.83 42.15 3.22
CA ASN A 48 1.36 41.25 4.24
C ASN A 48 1.11 39.80 3.83
N VAL A 49 2.14 38.96 3.86
CA VAL A 49 2.01 37.54 3.53
C VAL A 49 1.24 36.82 4.65
N PRO A 50 0.07 36.22 4.35
CA PRO A 50 -0.72 35.52 5.36
C PRO A 50 -0.06 34.20 5.78
N PRO A 51 -0.35 33.70 7.00
CA PRO A 51 0.08 32.36 7.44
C PRO A 51 -0.36 31.26 6.47
N GLY A 52 0.56 30.34 6.16
CA GLY A 52 0.32 29.22 5.24
C GLY A 52 0.44 29.58 3.75
N SER A 53 0.86 30.80 3.43
CA SER A 53 1.14 31.26 2.07
C SER A 53 2.61 31.64 1.89
N VAL A 54 3.06 31.55 0.64
CA VAL A 54 4.35 32.02 0.14
C VAL A 54 4.07 32.95 -1.03
N PHE A 55 4.68 34.13 -1.04
CA PHE A 55 4.53 35.09 -2.12
C PHE A 55 5.78 35.09 -2.99
N VAL A 56 5.58 35.15 -4.29
CA VAL A 56 6.68 35.37 -5.24
C VAL A 56 6.40 36.64 -6.02
N LEU A 57 7.38 37.54 -6.07
CA LEU A 57 7.31 38.69 -6.96
C LEU A 57 7.91 38.37 -8.32
N SER A 58 7.24 38.87 -9.36
CA SER A 58 7.73 38.81 -10.73
C SER A 58 7.62 40.18 -11.39
N TYR A 59 8.75 40.71 -11.85
CA TYR A 59 8.84 41.92 -12.64
C TYR A 59 9.08 41.53 -14.09
N ASP A 60 8.12 41.77 -14.98
CA ASP A 60 8.22 41.43 -16.40
C ASP A 60 8.84 40.04 -16.63
N PHE A 61 8.29 39.01 -15.97
CA PHE A 61 8.71 37.61 -16.03
C PHE A 61 10.00 37.23 -15.28
N ALA A 62 10.71 38.18 -14.66
CA ALA A 62 11.86 37.91 -13.80
C ALA A 62 11.45 37.83 -12.32
N SER A 63 11.83 36.75 -11.65
CA SER A 63 11.57 36.53 -10.20
C SER A 63 12.84 36.71 -9.36
N GLN A 64 13.75 37.56 -9.82
CA GLN A 64 14.99 37.89 -9.14
C GLN A 64 15.09 39.41 -8.92
N ASP A 65 15.61 39.81 -7.77
CA ASP A 65 15.90 41.19 -7.41
C ASP A 65 17.09 41.75 -8.21
N ALA A 66 17.50 42.99 -7.94
CA ALA A 66 18.60 43.63 -8.67
C ALA A 66 19.97 43.00 -8.38
N GLY A 67 20.10 42.26 -7.27
CA GLY A 67 21.27 41.48 -6.88
C GLY A 67 21.28 40.04 -7.40
N GLY A 68 20.21 39.61 -8.08
CA GLY A 68 20.04 38.24 -8.58
C GLY A 68 19.45 37.26 -7.55
N PHE A 69 19.00 37.74 -6.38
CA PHE A 69 18.37 36.92 -5.37
C PHE A 69 16.89 36.68 -5.70
N PRO A 70 16.36 35.50 -5.37
CA PRO A 70 14.96 35.18 -5.60
C PRO A 70 14.03 36.05 -4.74
N GLU A 71 13.04 36.70 -5.35
CA GLU A 71 12.04 37.50 -4.62
C GLU A 71 10.90 36.62 -4.09
N VAL A 72 11.21 35.89 -3.01
CA VAL A 72 10.30 34.96 -2.33
C VAL A 72 10.10 35.44 -0.90
N TYR A 73 8.84 35.55 -0.49
CA TYR A 73 8.43 36.06 0.81
C TYR A 73 7.57 35.02 1.53
N LEU A 74 7.82 34.86 2.83
CA LEU A 74 7.20 33.91 3.73
C LEU A 74 6.15 34.59 4.62
N ALA A 75 5.32 33.78 5.28
CA ALA A 75 4.31 34.24 6.21
C ALA A 75 4.86 35.23 7.25
N GLY A 76 4.18 36.37 7.38
CA GLY A 76 4.54 37.45 8.30
C GLY A 76 5.46 38.52 7.70
N GLU A 77 6.00 38.31 6.49
CA GLU A 77 6.76 39.34 5.78
C GLU A 77 5.83 40.32 5.06
N GLU A 78 6.29 41.56 4.88
CA GLU A 78 5.62 42.58 4.06
C GLU A 78 6.25 42.58 2.66
N VAL A 79 5.38 42.53 1.64
CA VAL A 79 5.75 42.55 0.22
C VAL A 79 5.39 43.91 -0.33
N SER A 80 6.35 44.58 -0.97
CA SER A 80 6.15 45.88 -1.61
C SER A 80 6.90 45.95 -2.93
N LYS A 81 6.36 46.70 -3.89
CA LYS A 81 7.03 46.96 -5.17
C LYS A 81 8.34 47.75 -4.95
N GLU A 82 9.43 47.33 -5.60
CA GLU A 82 10.70 48.07 -5.59
C GLU A 82 10.58 49.39 -6.37
N GLU A 83 10.86 50.51 -5.70
CA GLU A 83 10.84 51.87 -6.29
C GLU A 83 11.77 51.99 -7.51
N LEU A 84 12.92 51.31 -7.49
CA LEU A 84 13.88 51.32 -8.59
C LEU A 84 13.38 50.63 -9.86
N ARG A 85 12.29 49.86 -9.77
CA ARG A 85 11.67 49.10 -10.86
C ARG A 85 10.26 49.59 -11.16
N ASP A 86 9.93 50.82 -10.82
CA ASP A 86 8.57 51.38 -10.94
C ASP A 86 7.94 51.28 -12.34
N LYS A 87 8.76 51.20 -13.39
CA LYS A 87 8.30 51.07 -14.79
C LYS A 87 7.88 49.66 -15.19
N ALA A 88 8.31 48.63 -14.47
CA ALA A 88 7.99 47.22 -14.74
C ALA A 88 6.66 46.83 -14.06
N GLU A 89 5.90 45.93 -14.69
CA GLU A 89 4.71 45.35 -14.06
C GLU A 89 5.18 44.37 -12.99
N CYS A 90 4.85 44.65 -11.72
CA CYS A 90 5.16 43.77 -10.60
C CYS A 90 3.93 42.92 -10.28
N ARG A 91 4.05 41.60 -10.47
CA ARG A 91 3.03 40.63 -10.09
C ARG A 91 3.41 39.94 -8.79
N ALA A 92 2.48 39.92 -7.85
CA ALA A 92 2.52 39.08 -6.67
C ALA A 92 1.75 37.79 -6.94
N VAL A 93 2.44 36.66 -6.86
CA VAL A 93 1.83 35.34 -6.96
C VAL A 93 1.75 34.73 -5.57
N GLU A 94 0.54 34.47 -5.11
CA GLU A 94 0.30 33.78 -3.84
C GLU A 94 0.26 32.27 -4.07
N LEU A 95 1.18 31.57 -3.42
CA LEU A 95 1.30 30.13 -3.39
C LEU A 95 0.93 29.60 -2.00
N LYS A 96 0.34 28.43 -1.93
CA LYS A 96 0.03 27.75 -0.67
C LYS A 96 1.23 26.91 -0.21
N GLU A 97 1.66 27.09 1.04
CA GLU A 97 2.77 26.32 1.62
C GLU A 97 2.43 24.82 1.73
N PHE A 98 1.19 24.52 2.11
CA PHE A 98 0.62 23.18 2.19
C PHE A 98 -0.48 23.03 1.13
N PRO A 99 -0.12 22.81 -0.15
CA PRO A 99 -1.05 22.86 -1.26
C PRO A 99 -2.10 21.75 -1.24
N GLY A 100 -1.85 20.64 -0.54
CA GLY A 100 -2.85 19.59 -0.37
C GLY A 100 -2.25 18.23 -0.03
N LYS A 101 -2.91 17.18 -0.53
CA LYS A 101 -2.58 15.79 -0.20
C LYS A 101 -2.87 14.85 -1.36
N GLY A 102 -2.20 13.70 -1.34
CA GLY A 102 -2.53 12.56 -2.17
C GLY A 102 -2.98 11.38 -1.32
N GLU A 103 -3.93 10.63 -1.84
CA GLU A 103 -4.47 9.42 -1.25
C GLU A 103 -4.51 8.34 -2.33
N PHE A 104 -4.17 7.11 -1.94
CA PHE A 104 -4.42 5.96 -2.80
C PHE A 104 -4.96 4.78 -2.00
N GLU A 105 -5.75 3.99 -2.68
CA GLU A 105 -6.31 2.73 -2.23
C GLU A 105 -6.01 1.69 -3.30
N VAL A 106 -5.41 0.58 -2.89
CA VAL A 106 -5.22 -0.59 -3.75
C VAL A 106 -5.95 -1.74 -3.10
N GLU A 107 -6.87 -2.36 -3.82
CA GLU A 107 -7.58 -3.56 -3.38
C GLU A 107 -7.27 -4.72 -4.33
N THR A 108 -7.05 -5.90 -3.78
CA THR A 108 -6.95 -7.13 -4.57
C THR A 108 -7.54 -8.30 -3.80
N ALA A 109 -8.22 -9.20 -4.49
CA ALA A 109 -8.58 -10.47 -3.91
C ALA A 109 -7.39 -11.42 -3.95
N LEU A 110 -7.11 -12.05 -2.81
CA LEU A 110 -6.04 -13.04 -2.71
C LEU A 110 -6.60 -14.43 -2.98
N ALA A 111 -6.10 -15.09 -4.03
CA ALA A 111 -6.56 -16.40 -4.45
C ALA A 111 -6.54 -17.40 -3.28
N ALA A 112 -7.65 -18.11 -3.11
CA ALA A 112 -7.87 -19.06 -2.02
C ALA A 112 -7.74 -18.51 -0.57
N ILE A 113 -7.44 -17.23 -0.35
CA ILE A 113 -7.41 -16.59 0.97
C ILE A 113 -8.67 -15.75 1.18
N SER A 114 -9.02 -14.89 0.20
CA SER A 114 -10.27 -14.14 0.21
C SER A 114 -11.46 -15.10 0.12
N ARG A 115 -12.46 -14.91 0.97
CA ARG A 115 -13.67 -15.76 0.99
C ARG A 115 -14.71 -15.30 -0.03
N THR A 116 -14.84 -14.00 -0.18
CA THR A 116 -15.83 -13.31 -1.01
C THR A 116 -15.18 -12.12 -1.71
N SER A 117 -15.86 -11.56 -2.71
CA SER A 117 -15.48 -10.27 -3.31
C SER A 117 -15.46 -9.13 -2.27
N GLU A 118 -16.21 -9.27 -1.18
CA GLU A 118 -16.28 -8.31 -0.06
C GLU A 118 -15.17 -8.49 1.00
N ASP A 119 -14.21 -9.41 0.80
CA ASP A 119 -13.07 -9.65 1.72
C ASP A 119 -11.72 -9.55 0.98
N PRO A 120 -11.41 -8.39 0.33
CA PRO A 120 -10.14 -8.21 -0.35
C PRO A 120 -9.00 -7.88 0.63
N ALA A 121 -7.76 -8.04 0.16
CA ALA A 121 -6.64 -7.34 0.74
C ALA A 121 -6.69 -5.88 0.27
N ALA A 122 -6.44 -4.93 1.17
CA ALA A 122 -6.49 -3.51 0.88
C ALA A 122 -5.25 -2.78 1.43
N ILE A 123 -4.75 -1.81 0.68
CA ILE A 123 -3.75 -0.85 1.12
C ILE A 123 -4.32 0.54 0.95
N THR A 124 -4.45 1.28 2.03
CA THR A 124 -4.84 2.69 2.00
C THR A 124 -3.65 3.52 2.45
N ALA A 125 -3.29 4.54 1.68
CA ALA A 125 -2.24 5.47 2.05
C ALA A 125 -2.68 6.92 1.85
N SER A 126 -2.20 7.79 2.73
CA SER A 126 -2.42 9.23 2.68
C SER A 126 -1.11 9.94 3.00
N TYR A 127 -0.77 10.94 2.19
CA TYR A 127 0.42 11.75 2.36
C TYR A 127 0.14 13.22 2.05
N ARG A 128 0.78 14.12 2.79
CA ARG A 128 0.67 15.56 2.55
C ARG A 128 1.75 16.00 1.56
N ILE A 129 1.42 17.00 0.77
CA ILE A 129 2.33 17.62 -0.19
C ILE A 129 2.62 19.02 0.31
N ARG A 130 3.89 19.40 0.29
CA ARG A 130 4.39 20.73 0.69
C ARG A 130 5.08 21.40 -0.48
N LEU A 131 4.95 22.72 -0.55
CA LEU A 131 5.73 23.56 -1.44
C LEU A 131 7.19 23.55 -0.99
N HIS A 132 8.10 23.10 -1.86
CA HIS A 132 9.53 23.00 -1.56
C HIS A 132 10.34 24.12 -2.20
N ASP A 133 10.08 24.39 -3.47
CA ASP A 133 10.73 25.44 -4.25
C ASP A 133 9.66 26.21 -5.05
N PRO A 134 9.24 27.40 -4.56
CA PRO A 134 8.19 28.19 -5.18
C PRO A 134 8.57 28.69 -6.58
N LEU A 135 9.86 28.97 -6.84
CA LEU A 135 10.32 29.43 -8.14
C LEU A 135 10.33 28.30 -9.16
N LEU A 136 10.79 27.12 -8.76
CA LEU A 136 10.76 25.94 -9.61
C LEU A 136 9.31 25.58 -9.99
N PHE A 137 8.38 25.67 -9.04
CA PHE A 137 6.96 25.44 -9.32
C PHE A 137 6.40 26.44 -10.33
N LEU A 138 6.68 27.74 -10.19
CA LEU A 138 6.22 28.76 -11.15
C LEU A 138 6.83 28.57 -12.54
N ARG A 139 8.08 28.13 -12.63
CA ARG A 139 8.70 27.76 -13.93
C ARG A 139 8.00 26.56 -14.55
N PHE A 140 7.66 25.54 -13.76
CA PHE A 140 6.90 24.39 -14.23
C PHE A 140 5.49 24.77 -14.72
N ALA A 141 4.81 25.66 -14.00
CA ALA A 141 3.49 26.19 -14.36
C ALA A 141 3.50 27.07 -15.63
N GLY A 142 4.67 27.43 -16.15
CA GLY A 142 4.80 28.19 -17.40
C GLY A 142 4.20 29.61 -17.30
N GLY A 143 3.69 30.16 -18.40
CA GLY A 143 3.06 31.49 -18.40
C GLY A 143 1.60 31.50 -17.90
N GLU A 144 1.04 30.34 -17.52
CA GLU A 144 -0.40 30.22 -17.22
C GLU A 144 -0.81 30.95 -15.94
N TRP A 145 0.10 31.09 -14.97
CA TRP A 145 -0.15 31.88 -13.75
C TRP A 145 -0.15 33.40 -13.99
N GLN A 146 0.22 33.83 -15.20
CA GLN A 146 0.29 35.25 -15.61
C GLN A 146 -0.97 35.67 -16.36
N ALA A 147 -1.71 34.72 -16.94
CA ALA A 147 -2.99 35.01 -17.57
C ALA A 147 -4.01 35.39 -16.49
N ASN A 148 -4.77 36.47 -16.71
CA ASN A 148 -5.93 36.83 -15.87
C ASN A 148 -7.10 35.84 -16.00
N GLN A 149 -6.85 34.61 -16.46
CA GLN A 149 -7.80 33.52 -16.60
C GLN A 149 -7.61 32.51 -15.46
N THR A 150 -8.59 31.62 -15.33
CA THR A 150 -8.72 30.66 -14.23
C THR A 150 -7.39 29.96 -13.89
N LEU A 151 -6.80 30.37 -12.76
CA LEU A 151 -5.61 29.80 -12.11
C LEU A 151 -5.79 28.33 -11.66
N THR A 152 -6.86 27.68 -12.13
CA THR A 152 -7.19 26.29 -11.88
C THR A 152 -6.39 25.35 -12.78
N GLU A 153 -5.92 25.80 -13.96
CA GLU A 153 -5.31 24.92 -14.95
C GLU A 153 -3.95 24.35 -14.52
N PRO A 154 -3.00 25.14 -13.98
CA PRO A 154 -1.75 24.59 -13.46
C PRO A 154 -1.97 23.62 -12.30
N ASN A 155 -2.90 23.93 -11.41
CA ASN A 155 -3.27 23.08 -10.27
C ASN A 155 -3.89 21.75 -10.74
N ARG A 156 -4.75 21.80 -11.76
CA ARG A 156 -5.38 20.62 -12.38
C ARG A 156 -4.35 19.74 -13.06
N LYS A 157 -3.48 20.31 -13.88
CA LYS A 157 -2.41 19.60 -14.58
C LYS A 157 -1.49 18.84 -13.63
N VAL A 158 -1.00 19.49 -12.57
CA VAL A 158 -0.16 18.82 -11.56
C VAL A 158 -0.92 17.68 -10.87
N SER A 159 -2.20 17.88 -10.56
CA SER A 159 -3.02 16.83 -9.94
C SER A 159 -3.19 15.61 -10.84
N GLU A 160 -3.45 15.83 -12.14
CA GLU A 160 -3.60 14.79 -13.14
C GLU A 160 -2.27 14.04 -13.40
N ASP A 161 -1.17 14.77 -13.55
CA ASP A 161 0.16 14.19 -13.76
C ASP A 161 0.60 13.35 -12.54
N LEU A 162 0.37 13.86 -11.32
CA LEU A 162 0.69 13.12 -10.10
C LEU A 162 -0.13 11.84 -9.99
N LYS A 163 -1.42 11.90 -10.33
CA LYS A 163 -2.31 10.74 -10.36
C LYS A 163 -1.78 9.68 -11.33
N GLN A 164 -1.44 10.06 -12.55
CA GLN A 164 -0.90 9.14 -13.56
C GLN A 164 0.44 8.53 -13.14
N HIS A 165 1.33 9.35 -12.57
CA HIS A 165 2.64 8.89 -12.11
C HIS A 165 2.51 7.86 -10.98
N LEU A 166 1.65 8.15 -9.99
CA LEU A 166 1.37 7.22 -8.89
C LEU A 166 0.73 5.93 -9.39
N GLU A 167 -0.21 6.01 -10.33
CA GLU A 167 -0.83 4.83 -10.93
C GLU A 167 0.22 3.93 -11.60
N GLY A 168 1.15 4.52 -12.35
CA GLY A 168 2.26 3.81 -12.96
C GLY A 168 3.14 3.07 -11.93
N ILE A 169 3.52 3.76 -10.85
CA ILE A 169 4.32 3.18 -9.76
C ILE A 169 3.59 1.99 -9.10
N LEU A 170 2.30 2.15 -8.78
CA LEU A 170 1.50 1.12 -8.11
C LEU A 170 1.33 -0.12 -9.00
N ARG A 171 1.05 0.07 -10.30
CA ARG A 171 0.95 -1.04 -11.26
C ARG A 171 2.26 -1.81 -11.42
N GLN A 172 3.40 -1.12 -11.43
CA GLN A 172 4.73 -1.75 -11.49
C GLN A 172 5.10 -2.49 -10.20
N SER A 173 4.63 -2.01 -9.05
CA SER A 173 4.93 -2.60 -7.74
C SER A 173 4.23 -3.95 -7.53
N GLY A 174 3.07 -4.17 -8.18
CA GLY A 174 2.44 -5.48 -8.36
C GLY A 174 2.41 -6.35 -7.09
N LEU A 175 3.04 -7.52 -7.16
CA LEU A 175 3.10 -8.52 -6.09
C LEU A 175 3.82 -8.02 -4.82
N GLN A 176 4.78 -7.11 -4.95
CA GLN A 176 5.60 -6.62 -3.83
C GLN A 176 4.80 -5.75 -2.86
N LEU A 177 3.66 -5.19 -3.28
CA LEU A 177 2.79 -4.41 -2.39
C LEU A 177 2.27 -5.24 -1.21
N TRP A 178 2.16 -6.56 -1.38
CA TRP A 178 1.45 -7.46 -0.47
C TRP A 178 2.37 -8.34 0.35
N SER A 179 3.61 -8.55 -0.10
CA SER A 179 4.63 -9.30 0.63
C SER A 179 5.49 -8.34 1.45
N GLY A 180 5.34 -8.38 2.78
CA GLY A 180 6.15 -7.56 3.70
C GLY A 180 7.62 -7.97 3.82
N ASP A 181 8.10 -8.90 2.97
CA ASP A 181 9.47 -9.41 3.00
C ASP A 181 10.49 -8.35 2.54
N GLU A 182 10.09 -7.44 1.64
CA GLU A 182 10.82 -6.20 1.38
C GLU A 182 10.28 -5.09 2.30
N ARG A 183 11.00 -4.79 3.39
CA ARG A 183 10.64 -3.74 4.36
C ARG A 183 10.46 -2.33 3.75
N ASN A 184 10.85 -2.11 2.49
CA ASN A 184 11.01 -0.78 1.91
C ASN A 184 10.17 -0.53 0.64
N VAL A 185 9.17 -1.36 0.31
CA VAL A 185 8.34 -1.14 -0.90
C VAL A 185 7.65 0.22 -0.85
N PHE A 186 7.07 0.57 0.30
CA PHE A 186 6.45 1.89 0.48
C PHE A 186 7.45 3.03 0.52
N GLU A 187 8.64 2.81 1.09
CA GLU A 187 9.73 3.80 1.04
C GLU A 187 10.16 4.06 -0.42
N LYS A 188 10.23 3.01 -1.25
CA LYS A 188 10.55 3.11 -2.67
C LYS A 188 9.47 3.86 -3.43
N ILE A 189 8.19 3.57 -3.17
CA ILE A 189 7.05 4.32 -3.74
C ILE A 189 7.13 5.80 -3.34
N ARG A 190 7.33 6.07 -2.04
CA ARG A 190 7.50 7.43 -1.51
C ARG A 190 8.65 8.15 -2.20
N ARG A 191 9.82 7.49 -2.32
CA ARG A 191 11.01 8.08 -2.95
C ARG A 191 10.77 8.40 -4.43
N GLN A 192 10.20 7.47 -5.19
CA GLN A 192 9.90 7.71 -6.61
C GLN A 192 8.90 8.86 -6.80
N LEU A 193 7.88 8.92 -5.94
CA LEU A 193 6.90 9.99 -5.97
C LEU A 193 7.49 11.34 -5.55
N ASP A 194 8.34 11.36 -4.52
CA ASP A 194 9.04 12.56 -4.06
C ASP A 194 10.05 13.06 -5.09
N GLU A 195 10.76 12.15 -5.79
CA GLU A 195 11.65 12.49 -6.90
C GLU A 195 10.91 13.22 -8.04
N TYR A 196 9.68 12.81 -8.36
CA TYR A 196 8.84 13.52 -9.32
C TYR A 196 8.42 14.89 -8.78
N LEU A 197 7.88 14.96 -7.56
CA LEU A 197 7.42 16.20 -6.94
C LEU A 197 8.54 17.24 -6.82
N MET A 198 9.75 16.80 -6.44
CA MET A 198 10.91 17.69 -6.31
C MET A 198 11.30 18.36 -7.64
N ARG A 199 11.11 17.69 -8.78
CA ARG A 199 11.38 18.27 -10.11
C ARG A 199 10.44 19.42 -10.46
N ILE A 200 9.28 19.49 -9.80
CA ILE A 200 8.28 20.53 -10.02
C ILE A 200 8.17 21.49 -8.82
N GLY A 201 9.12 21.46 -7.88
CA GLY A 201 9.15 22.37 -6.73
C GLY A 201 8.21 21.99 -5.58
N LEU A 202 7.71 20.75 -5.56
CA LEU A 202 6.92 20.19 -4.47
C LEU A 202 7.69 19.08 -3.75
N ARG A 203 7.19 18.60 -2.61
CA ARG A 203 7.71 17.41 -1.93
C ARG A 203 6.65 16.74 -1.09
N ILE A 204 6.87 15.49 -0.74
CA ILE A 204 6.07 14.76 0.25
C ILE A 204 6.54 15.20 1.64
N ASP A 205 5.58 15.48 2.52
CA ASP A 205 5.84 15.72 3.93
C ASP A 205 6.33 14.42 4.61
N PRO A 206 7.21 14.45 5.62
CA PRO A 206 7.71 13.23 6.24
C PRO A 206 6.62 12.35 6.85
N GLU A 207 5.49 12.95 7.27
CA GLU A 207 4.34 12.24 7.80
C GLU A 207 3.55 11.57 6.68
N VAL A 208 3.66 10.24 6.59
CA VAL A 208 2.88 9.40 5.68
C VAL A 208 2.10 8.39 6.51
N TYR A 209 0.81 8.24 6.21
CA TYR A 209 -0.04 7.24 6.82
C TYR A 209 -0.26 6.09 5.83
N ILE A 210 0.02 4.85 6.26
CA ILE A 210 -0.21 3.65 5.46
C ILE A 210 -0.93 2.62 6.32
N LEU A 211 -2.03 2.10 5.81
CA LEU A 211 -2.82 1.05 6.41
C LEU A 211 -2.85 -0.13 5.44
N ARG A 212 -2.38 -1.29 5.89
CA ARG A 212 -2.49 -2.53 5.13
C ARG A 212 -3.46 -3.47 5.85
N GLN A 213 -4.46 -3.92 5.12
CA GLN A 213 -5.48 -4.87 5.56
C GLN A 213 -5.41 -6.12 4.71
N TYR A 214 -5.57 -7.27 5.36
CA TYR A 214 -5.59 -8.57 4.72
C TYR A 214 -6.94 -9.26 4.95
N PRO A 215 -7.32 -10.21 4.09
CA PRO A 215 -8.55 -10.99 4.25
C PRO A 215 -8.56 -11.73 5.60
N GLN A 216 -9.76 -11.94 6.13
CA GLN A 216 -9.94 -12.44 7.50
C GLN A 216 -9.26 -13.80 7.76
N ASP A 217 -9.17 -14.65 6.74
CA ASP A 217 -8.62 -16.00 6.86
C ASP A 217 -7.09 -16.08 6.85
N LEU A 218 -6.40 -15.04 6.37
CA LEU A 218 -4.95 -15.09 6.16
C LEU A 218 -4.21 -15.62 7.41
N TYR A 219 -4.55 -15.06 8.56
CA TYR A 219 -3.84 -15.38 9.81
C TYR A 219 -4.21 -16.72 10.39
N GLU A 220 -5.46 -17.16 10.20
CA GLU A 220 -5.88 -18.49 10.65
C GLU A 220 -5.19 -19.56 9.82
N ILE A 221 -5.07 -19.36 8.50
CA ILE A 221 -4.31 -20.24 7.60
C ILE A 221 -2.83 -20.29 8.02
N ALA A 222 -2.18 -19.14 8.21
CA ALA A 222 -0.77 -19.07 8.61
C ALA A 222 -0.51 -19.77 9.97
N LEU A 223 -1.37 -19.54 10.96
CA LEU A 223 -1.31 -20.22 12.27
C LEU A 223 -1.44 -21.73 12.15
N GLN A 224 -2.34 -22.18 11.29
CA GLN A 224 -2.63 -23.58 11.06
C GLN A 224 -1.47 -24.30 10.37
N PHE A 225 -0.74 -23.65 9.45
CA PHE A 225 0.52 -24.17 8.94
C PHE A 225 1.59 -24.30 10.04
N GLY A 226 1.70 -23.32 10.94
CA GLY A 226 2.61 -23.39 12.09
C GLY A 226 2.33 -24.56 13.02
N ARG A 227 1.04 -24.82 13.33
CA ARG A 227 0.62 -26.00 14.12
C ARG A 227 0.92 -27.31 13.42
N SER A 228 0.71 -27.37 12.11
CA SER A 228 0.97 -28.57 11.32
C SER A 228 2.45 -28.92 11.31
N GLU A 229 3.32 -27.92 11.16
CA GLU A 229 4.77 -28.13 11.27
C GLU A 229 5.19 -28.60 12.66
N GLN A 230 4.55 -28.09 13.72
CA GLN A 230 4.81 -28.55 15.08
C GLN A 230 4.46 -30.04 15.26
N VAL A 231 3.36 -30.50 14.66
CA VAL A 231 3.00 -31.94 14.65
C VAL A 231 4.04 -32.75 13.89
N ILE A 232 4.50 -32.27 12.73
CA ILE A 232 5.56 -32.96 11.95
C ILE A 232 6.84 -33.12 12.79
N ARG A 233 7.27 -32.04 13.48
CA ARG A 233 8.44 -32.08 14.36
C ARG A 233 8.27 -33.05 15.52
N TYR A 234 7.08 -33.11 16.12
CA TYR A 234 6.78 -34.07 17.19
C TYR A 234 6.82 -35.53 16.71
N GLU A 235 6.23 -35.84 15.56
CA GLU A 235 6.28 -37.18 14.99
C GLU A 235 7.71 -37.59 14.60
N ASN A 236 8.55 -36.64 14.22
CA ASN A 236 9.98 -36.88 14.00
C ASN A 236 10.70 -37.28 15.30
N GLU A 237 10.47 -36.54 16.39
CA GLU A 237 11.03 -36.86 17.71
C GLU A 237 10.55 -38.23 18.24
N ALA A 238 9.31 -38.61 17.91
CA ALA A 238 8.75 -39.92 18.23
C ALA A 238 9.23 -41.07 17.32
N GLY A 239 10.01 -40.78 16.26
CA GLY A 239 10.51 -41.79 15.32
C GLY A 239 9.49 -42.28 14.30
N HIS A 240 8.39 -41.55 14.08
CA HIS A 240 7.30 -41.91 13.17
C HIS A 240 7.38 -41.25 11.78
N LEU A 241 8.51 -40.62 11.45
CA LEU A 241 8.65 -39.81 10.23
C LEU A 241 8.32 -40.58 8.95
N LYS A 242 8.73 -41.85 8.86
CA LYS A 242 8.44 -42.72 7.73
C LYS A 242 6.93 -42.98 7.54
N ALA A 243 6.22 -43.26 8.63
CA ALA A 243 4.77 -43.47 8.59
C ALA A 243 4.03 -42.15 8.25
N LEU A 244 4.56 -41.02 8.70
CA LEU A 244 4.01 -39.70 8.38
C LEU A 244 4.20 -39.36 6.89
N ALA A 245 5.35 -39.68 6.30
CA ALA A 245 5.65 -39.48 4.87
C ALA A 245 4.57 -40.12 3.97
N GLU A 246 4.19 -41.36 4.28
CA GLU A 246 3.16 -42.10 3.55
C GLU A 246 1.76 -41.45 3.68
N GLN A 247 1.47 -40.78 4.80
CA GLN A 247 0.18 -40.13 5.05
C GLN A 247 0.06 -38.75 4.39
N ILE A 248 1.13 -37.97 4.41
CA ILE A 248 1.11 -36.55 4.00
C ILE A 248 1.42 -36.37 2.51
N GLY A 249 2.05 -37.36 1.86
CA GLY A 249 2.47 -37.25 0.46
C GLY A 249 3.79 -36.50 0.26
N LEU A 250 4.60 -36.35 1.32
CA LEU A 250 5.96 -35.83 1.28
C LEU A 250 6.94 -36.96 1.50
N SER A 251 8.10 -36.92 0.84
CA SER A 251 9.19 -37.84 1.11
C SER A 251 9.76 -37.64 2.52
N GLU A 252 10.35 -38.70 3.08
CA GLU A 252 11.02 -38.62 4.38
C GLU A 252 12.12 -37.54 4.37
N ARG A 253 12.83 -37.37 3.25
CA ARG A 253 13.84 -36.31 3.10
C ARG A 253 13.25 -34.91 3.18
N GLU A 254 12.09 -34.68 2.57
CA GLU A 254 11.39 -33.39 2.67
C GLU A 254 10.96 -33.13 4.11
N LEU A 255 10.41 -34.13 4.80
CA LEU A 255 10.03 -33.98 6.21
C LEU A 255 11.23 -33.72 7.14
N VAL A 256 12.39 -34.34 6.86
CA VAL A 256 13.64 -34.00 7.56
C VAL A 256 13.99 -32.52 7.36
N ASN A 257 13.88 -32.01 6.13
CA ASN A 257 14.14 -30.59 5.84
C ASN A 257 13.15 -29.67 6.57
N VAL A 258 11.87 -30.04 6.61
CA VAL A 258 10.83 -29.32 7.38
C VAL A 258 11.24 -29.24 8.87
N CYS A 259 11.67 -30.35 9.45
CA CYS A 259 12.08 -30.41 10.85
C CYS A 259 13.38 -29.63 11.13
N ALA A 260 14.30 -29.61 10.17
CA ALA A 260 15.57 -28.92 10.25
C ALA A 260 15.48 -27.41 9.99
N SER A 261 14.32 -26.91 9.54
CA SER A 261 14.15 -25.48 9.23
C SER A 261 14.42 -24.61 10.47
N PRO A 262 15.40 -23.69 10.41
CA PRO A 262 15.68 -22.76 11.50
C PRO A 262 14.71 -21.57 11.50
N GLU A 263 13.87 -21.45 10.46
CA GLU A 263 12.85 -20.42 10.38
C GLU A 263 11.70 -20.69 11.37
N ARG A 264 10.77 -19.74 11.42
CA ARG A 264 9.57 -19.84 12.24
C ARG A 264 8.71 -21.04 11.84
N LEU A 265 8.08 -21.67 12.83
CA LEU A 265 7.15 -22.78 12.60
C LEU A 265 6.09 -22.42 11.55
N GLY A 266 5.93 -23.31 10.58
CA GLY A 266 5.04 -23.18 9.43
C GLY A 266 5.80 -22.87 8.14
N VAL A 267 6.99 -22.24 8.23
CA VAL A 267 7.76 -21.87 7.04
C VAL A 267 8.30 -23.11 6.32
N GLY A 268 8.95 -24.02 7.06
CA GLY A 268 9.56 -25.20 6.45
C GLY A 268 8.50 -26.06 5.76
N PHE A 269 7.40 -26.31 6.45
CA PHE A 269 6.30 -27.11 5.88
C PHE A 269 5.65 -26.43 4.68
N PHE A 270 5.40 -25.13 4.75
CA PHE A 270 4.78 -24.40 3.64
C PHE A 270 5.70 -24.30 2.41
N GLN A 271 7.00 -24.10 2.60
CA GLN A 271 7.98 -24.13 1.51
C GLN A 271 8.03 -25.51 0.83
N SER A 272 7.99 -26.60 1.58
CA SER A 272 7.91 -27.96 1.02
C SER A 272 6.62 -28.16 0.22
N LEU A 273 5.48 -27.69 0.71
CA LEU A 273 4.21 -27.73 -0.02
C LEU A 273 4.28 -26.99 -1.36
N ILE A 274 4.88 -25.80 -1.42
CA ILE A 274 5.02 -25.02 -2.66
C ILE A 274 5.79 -25.83 -3.72
N GLN A 275 6.84 -26.53 -3.31
CA GLN A 275 7.71 -27.33 -4.17
C GLN A 275 7.10 -28.70 -4.54
N THR A 276 6.11 -29.15 -3.79
CA THR A 276 5.47 -30.45 -4.00
C THR A 276 4.71 -30.47 -5.33
N PRO A 277 4.80 -31.56 -6.12
CA PRO A 277 4.00 -31.71 -7.33
C PRO A 277 2.51 -31.61 -7.07
N GLN A 278 1.78 -31.05 -8.04
CA GLN A 278 0.33 -30.85 -7.96
C GLN A 278 -0.45 -32.10 -7.55
N SER A 279 -0.06 -33.27 -8.09
CA SER A 279 -0.69 -34.57 -7.80
C SER A 279 -0.61 -35.00 -6.33
N GLU A 280 0.33 -34.46 -5.56
CA GLU A 280 0.54 -34.80 -4.15
C GLU A 280 -0.06 -33.73 -3.21
N LYS A 281 -0.38 -32.53 -3.70
CA LYS A 281 -1.00 -31.45 -2.89
C LYS A 281 -2.37 -31.83 -2.35
N GLU A 282 -3.13 -32.67 -3.07
CA GLU A 282 -4.40 -33.23 -2.60
C GLU A 282 -4.24 -34.11 -1.36
N ARG A 283 -3.16 -34.89 -1.27
CA ARG A 283 -2.85 -35.70 -0.07
C ARG A 283 -2.50 -34.83 1.12
N ILE A 284 -1.74 -33.76 0.90
CA ILE A 284 -1.42 -32.79 1.94
C ILE A 284 -2.71 -32.13 2.47
N ALA A 285 -3.59 -31.70 1.58
CA ALA A 285 -4.90 -31.15 1.95
C ALA A 285 -5.73 -32.13 2.79
N LEU A 286 -5.83 -33.39 2.36
CA LEU A 286 -6.56 -34.44 3.07
C LEU A 286 -5.96 -34.71 4.46
N TRP A 287 -4.63 -34.76 4.56
CA TRP A 287 -3.94 -34.93 5.84
C TRP A 287 -4.23 -33.76 6.79
N LEU A 288 -4.14 -32.52 6.31
CA LEU A 288 -4.48 -31.32 7.09
C LEU A 288 -5.92 -31.39 7.62
N LYS A 289 -6.86 -31.79 6.76
CA LYS A 289 -8.28 -31.96 7.13
C LYS A 289 -8.45 -33.01 8.23
N ASN A 290 -7.77 -34.15 8.12
CA ASN A 290 -7.81 -35.23 9.11
C ASN A 290 -7.20 -34.82 10.47
N LYS A 291 -6.27 -33.87 10.48
CA LYS A 291 -5.68 -33.29 11.70
C LYS A 291 -6.50 -32.13 12.28
N GLY A 292 -7.68 -31.83 11.74
CA GLY A 292 -8.53 -30.74 12.20
C GLY A 292 -8.05 -29.34 11.77
N VAL A 293 -7.13 -29.28 10.81
CA VAL A 293 -6.51 -28.05 10.29
C VAL A 293 -7.28 -27.57 9.07
N THR A 294 -8.54 -27.19 9.30
CA THR A 294 -9.55 -27.02 8.23
C THR A 294 -9.32 -25.81 7.32
N LYS A 295 -8.75 -24.71 7.82
CA LYS A 295 -8.47 -23.51 7.01
C LYS A 295 -7.26 -23.71 6.10
N ALA A 296 -6.18 -24.30 6.62
CA ALA A 296 -5.02 -24.62 5.78
C ALA A 296 -5.38 -25.69 4.74
N ALA A 297 -6.15 -26.71 5.12
CA ALA A 297 -6.67 -27.70 4.18
C ALA A 297 -7.47 -27.03 3.06
N SER A 298 -8.48 -26.22 3.41
CA SER A 298 -9.33 -25.52 2.44
C SER A 298 -8.53 -24.56 1.54
N PHE A 299 -7.51 -23.88 2.08
CA PHE A 299 -6.60 -23.06 1.29
C PHE A 299 -5.86 -23.88 0.23
N VAL A 300 -5.26 -25.02 0.60
CA VAL A 300 -4.54 -25.90 -0.34
C VAL A 300 -5.49 -26.47 -1.40
N GLU A 301 -6.66 -26.99 -0.98
CA GLU A 301 -7.68 -27.52 -1.89
C GLU A 301 -8.12 -26.46 -2.91
N ARG A 302 -8.36 -25.22 -2.46
CA ARG A 302 -8.85 -24.15 -3.33
C ARG A 302 -7.76 -23.56 -4.22
N LEU A 303 -6.58 -23.27 -3.69
CA LEU A 303 -5.53 -22.55 -4.42
C LEU A 303 -5.03 -23.34 -5.62
N TYR A 304 -4.91 -24.64 -5.43
CA TYR A 304 -4.38 -25.54 -6.43
C TYR A 304 -5.47 -26.33 -7.15
N ALA A 305 -6.75 -25.95 -7.02
CA ALA A 305 -7.84 -26.65 -7.70
C ALA A 305 -7.67 -26.60 -9.22
N THR A 306 -7.88 -27.75 -9.86
CA THR A 306 -8.05 -27.88 -11.31
C THR A 306 -9.51 -28.14 -11.65
N GLU A 307 -10.06 -27.36 -12.57
CA GLU A 307 -11.40 -27.50 -13.13
C GLU A 307 -11.32 -28.08 -14.54
N ASP A 308 -12.46 -28.43 -15.16
CA ASP A 308 -12.51 -29.07 -16.49
C ASP A 308 -11.80 -28.25 -17.59
N SER A 309 -11.67 -26.93 -17.39
CA SER A 309 -11.00 -25.99 -18.29
C SER A 309 -9.53 -25.70 -17.94
N GLY A 310 -8.96 -26.36 -16.92
CA GLY A 310 -7.58 -26.14 -16.45
C GLY A 310 -7.51 -25.60 -15.02
N PRO A 311 -6.34 -25.09 -14.58
CA PRO A 311 -6.17 -24.51 -13.25
C PRO A 311 -7.16 -23.37 -13.00
N LYS A 312 -7.74 -23.34 -11.79
CA LYS A 312 -8.71 -22.30 -11.40
C LYS A 312 -8.11 -20.89 -11.33
N TYR A 313 -6.86 -20.80 -10.87
CA TYR A 313 -6.12 -19.55 -10.70
C TYR A 313 -4.91 -19.53 -11.62
N SER A 314 -4.47 -18.32 -12.01
CA SER A 314 -3.24 -18.18 -12.79
C SER A 314 -2.00 -18.43 -11.92
N ASP A 315 -0.88 -18.80 -12.55
CA ASP A 315 0.41 -18.97 -11.86
C ASP A 315 0.82 -17.72 -11.05
N GLN A 316 0.45 -16.53 -11.52
CA GLN A 316 0.75 -15.27 -10.84
C GLN A 316 -0.06 -15.13 -9.54
N ASP A 317 -1.32 -15.55 -9.54
CA ASP A 317 -2.22 -15.47 -8.38
C ASP A 317 -1.85 -16.49 -7.31
N ILE A 318 -1.44 -17.68 -7.76
CA ILE A 318 -0.89 -18.73 -6.92
C ILE A 318 0.36 -18.20 -6.20
N LYS A 319 1.34 -17.68 -6.96
CA LYS A 319 2.57 -17.12 -6.40
C LYS A 319 2.32 -15.96 -5.44
N LEU A 320 1.36 -15.08 -5.75
CA LEU A 320 0.98 -13.98 -4.84
C LEU A 320 0.52 -14.53 -3.49
N SER A 321 -0.40 -15.49 -3.52
CA SER A 321 -1.03 -16.04 -2.31
C SER A 321 -0.03 -16.84 -1.49
N GLU A 322 0.85 -17.60 -2.14
CA GLU A 322 1.99 -18.27 -1.51
C GLU A 322 2.91 -17.28 -0.80
N GLN A 323 3.31 -16.19 -1.48
CA GLN A 323 4.18 -15.17 -0.89
C GLN A 323 3.54 -14.47 0.30
N VAL A 324 2.26 -14.12 0.20
CA VAL A 324 1.53 -13.45 1.29
C VAL A 324 1.39 -14.36 2.51
N ILE A 325 1.08 -15.65 2.31
CA ILE A 325 1.02 -16.62 3.40
C ILE A 325 2.39 -16.81 4.05
N LEU A 326 3.44 -16.98 3.24
CA LEU A 326 4.79 -17.15 3.75
C LEU A 326 5.24 -15.93 4.58
N ALA A 327 4.97 -14.72 4.08
CA ALA A 327 5.23 -13.47 4.81
C ALA A 327 4.43 -13.40 6.13
N ALA A 328 3.16 -13.80 6.12
CA ALA A 328 2.31 -13.85 7.31
C ALA A 328 2.78 -14.89 8.34
N ILE A 329 3.29 -16.04 7.90
CA ILE A 329 3.91 -17.04 8.77
C ILE A 329 5.17 -16.46 9.42
N ARG A 330 6.08 -15.87 8.62
CA ARG A 330 7.36 -15.31 9.07
C ARG A 330 7.19 -14.14 10.05
N ASN A 331 6.26 -13.24 9.75
CA ASN A 331 6.06 -12.01 10.49
C ASN A 331 4.69 -12.02 11.17
N PRO A 332 4.54 -12.58 12.38
CA PRO A 332 3.25 -12.56 13.07
C PRO A 332 2.80 -11.14 13.45
N MET A 333 3.67 -10.13 13.38
CA MET A 333 3.24 -8.74 13.58
C MET A 333 2.33 -8.28 12.43
N LEU A 334 2.46 -8.86 11.23
CA LEU A 334 1.48 -8.73 10.15
C LEU A 334 0.12 -9.31 10.53
N THR A 335 -0.01 -10.13 11.61
CA THR A 335 -1.30 -10.67 12.14
C THR A 335 -2.12 -9.68 12.95
N ILE A 336 -1.55 -8.52 13.15
CA ILE A 336 -2.19 -7.29 13.56
C ILE A 336 -2.45 -6.59 12.24
N GLY A 337 -3.70 -6.20 11.92
CA GLY A 337 -3.89 -5.28 10.79
C GLY A 337 -2.86 -4.17 10.92
N GLU A 338 -1.93 -4.06 9.97
CA GLU A 338 -0.82 -3.15 10.09
C GLU A 338 -1.38 -1.75 9.93
N TRP A 339 -1.68 -1.14 11.07
CA TRP A 339 -1.44 0.28 11.24
C TRP A 339 0.08 0.43 11.16
N LEU A 340 0.63 0.57 9.95
CA LEU A 340 1.95 1.17 9.78
C LEU A 340 1.78 2.65 10.13
N ARG A 341 1.61 2.92 11.43
CA ARG A 341 1.94 4.21 12.02
C ARG A 341 3.46 4.25 12.06
N GLU A 342 4.08 4.71 10.99
CA GLU A 342 5.33 5.47 11.13
C GLU A 342 4.97 6.77 11.84
N GLY A 343 4.72 6.68 13.15
CA GLY A 343 4.24 7.78 13.97
C GLY A 343 3.49 7.34 15.23
N SER A 344 4.23 7.27 16.34
CA SER A 344 3.79 7.30 17.76
C SER A 344 3.39 5.99 18.48
N GLU A 345 3.97 5.89 19.68
CA GLU A 345 3.99 4.83 20.70
C GLU A 345 2.63 4.57 21.39
N VAL A 346 1.75 3.76 20.83
CA VAL A 346 0.64 3.19 21.62
C VAL A 346 0.53 1.69 21.41
N ALA A 347 0.96 0.92 22.42
CA ALA A 347 0.89 -0.53 22.46
C ALA A 347 -0.55 -1.00 22.78
N VAL A 348 -1.36 -1.22 21.76
CA VAL A 348 -2.65 -1.94 21.89
C VAL A 348 -2.37 -3.45 21.81
N PRO A 349 -2.83 -4.27 22.77
CA PRO A 349 -2.59 -5.71 22.75
C PRO A 349 -3.24 -6.36 21.52
N THR A 350 -2.44 -7.19 20.85
CA THR A 350 -2.73 -7.72 19.52
C THR A 350 -3.88 -8.73 19.54
N ARG A 351 -4.61 -8.91 18.43
CA ARG A 351 -5.62 -9.98 18.32
C ARG A 351 -4.99 -11.35 18.51
N PHE A 352 -3.73 -11.53 18.10
CA PHE A 352 -2.90 -12.72 18.34
C PHE A 352 -2.63 -12.96 19.83
N GLN A 353 -2.26 -11.93 20.60
CA GLN A 353 -2.09 -12.02 22.06
C GLN A 353 -3.43 -12.32 22.76
N ARG A 354 -4.55 -11.78 22.24
CA ARG A 354 -5.90 -12.10 22.74
C ARG A 354 -6.32 -13.54 22.43
N LEU A 355 -5.91 -14.08 21.27
CA LEU A 355 -6.17 -15.47 20.90
C LEU A 355 -5.27 -16.44 21.68
N GLN A 356 -3.98 -16.12 21.84
CA GLN A 356 -3.07 -16.90 22.69
C GLN A 356 -3.50 -16.92 24.16
N SER A 357 -3.94 -15.79 24.72
CA SER A 357 -4.44 -15.73 26.10
C SER A 357 -5.77 -16.45 26.32
N ARG A 358 -6.62 -16.56 25.30
CA ARG A 358 -7.84 -17.39 25.35
C ARG A 358 -7.55 -18.89 25.32
N ILE A 359 -6.45 -19.28 24.66
CA ILE A 359 -6.03 -20.69 24.56
C ILE A 359 -5.22 -21.11 25.79
N ALA A 360 -4.54 -20.19 26.48
CA ALA A 360 -3.84 -20.49 27.74
C ALA A 360 -4.78 -20.78 28.93
N VAL A 361 -6.10 -20.68 28.75
CA VAL A 361 -7.14 -20.91 29.77
C VAL A 361 -8.05 -22.11 29.38
N SER A 362 -7.68 -22.88 28.35
CA SER A 362 -8.34 -24.12 27.93
C SER A 362 -7.32 -25.24 27.81
#